data_AF-A0A2X2BIZ7-F1
#
_entry.id   AF-A0A2X2BIZ7-F1
#
_cell.length_a   1.000
_cell.length_b   1.000
_cell.length_c   1.000
_cell.angle_alpha   90.00
_cell.angle_beta   90.00
_cell.angle_gamma   90.00
#
_symmetry.space_group_name_H-M   'P 1'
#
loop_
_entity.id
_entity.type
_entity.pdbx_description
1 polymer ?
#
loop_
_entity_poly.entity_id
_entity_poly.type
_entity_poly.pdbx_seq_one_letter_code
_entity_poly.pdbx_strand_id
1 'polypeptide(L)'
;MIAIGNYVFSATSRRFSLSRAVAVDMESATIAAQGYRFRVPYGTLLCVSDKPLHGEIKLPGQANHFYEGAVSEHLQIGIHAIELLKDEEDKLHSRKLRTFNEPPFR
;
A
#
# COMPACT_ATOMS: atom_id res chain seq x y z
N MET A 1 -3.34 13.61 -6.01
CA MET A 1 -2.81 14.98 -5.77
C MET A 1 -3.81 15.73 -4.90
N ILE A 2 -3.53 15.89 -3.60
CA ILE A 2 -4.32 16.80 -2.76
C ILE A 2 -3.51 18.09 -2.63
N ALA A 3 -3.95 19.16 -3.30
CA ALA A 3 -3.48 20.51 -3.01
C ALA A 3 -4.15 20.96 -1.72
N ILE A 4 -3.38 21.33 -0.68
CA ILE A 4 -3.96 21.89 0.54
C ILE A 4 -3.17 23.11 1.00
N GLY A 5 -3.86 24.24 1.09
CA GLY A 5 -3.31 25.52 1.54
C GLY A 5 -2.77 25.48 2.97
N ASN A 6 -2.01 26.53 3.30
CA ASN A 6 -1.07 26.61 4.42
C ASN A 6 -1.63 26.24 5.82
N TYR A 7 -2.94 26.37 6.07
CA TYR A 7 -3.56 25.99 7.34
C TYR A 7 -3.79 24.47 7.49
N VAL A 8 -4.12 23.76 6.41
CA VAL A 8 -4.36 22.31 6.46
C VAL A 8 -3.06 21.53 6.40
N PHE A 9 -2.01 22.10 5.79
CA PHE A 9 -0.67 21.51 5.77
C PHE A 9 -0.11 21.27 7.18
N SER A 10 -0.37 22.17 8.13
CA SER A 10 0.04 22.05 9.54
C SER A 10 -0.59 20.85 10.25
N ALA A 11 -1.90 20.64 10.08
CA ALA A 11 -2.61 19.53 10.71
C ALA A 11 -2.19 18.18 10.09
N THR A 12 -2.07 18.13 8.76
CA THR A 12 -1.65 16.93 8.04
C THR A 12 -0.19 16.57 8.32
N SER A 13 0.72 17.55 8.36
CA SER A 13 2.12 17.32 8.70
C SER A 13 2.30 16.81 10.14
N ARG A 14 1.52 17.35 11.09
CA ARG A 14 1.48 16.82 12.46
C ARG A 14 1.00 15.37 12.50
N ARG A 15 -0.04 15.02 11.73
CA ARG A 15 -0.54 13.64 11.63
C ARG A 15 0.50 12.71 11.02
N PHE A 16 1.18 13.11 9.95
CA PHE A 16 2.26 12.34 9.33
C PHE A 16 3.42 12.10 10.31
N SER A 17 3.82 13.13 11.07
CA SER A 17 4.86 13.00 12.08
C SER A 17 4.45 12.04 13.21
N LEU A 18 3.22 12.16 13.71
CA LEU A 18 2.67 11.30 14.77
C LEU A 18 2.57 9.84 14.33
N SER A 19 2.12 9.59 13.10
CA SER A 19 1.96 8.24 12.57
C SER A 19 3.26 7.64 12.01
N ARG A 20 4.35 8.41 11.99
CA ARG A 20 5.61 8.04 11.30
C ARG A 20 5.36 7.66 9.85
N ALA A 21 4.54 8.45 9.14
CA ALA A 21 4.18 8.18 7.75
C ALA A 21 5.43 8.16 6.85
N VAL A 22 5.54 7.13 6.00
CA VAL A 22 6.66 6.92 5.08
C VAL A 22 6.25 7.04 3.60
N ALA A 23 4.97 6.86 3.30
CA ALA A 23 4.36 6.99 1.98
C ALA A 23 2.88 7.40 2.13
N VAL A 24 2.28 7.91 1.05
CA VAL A 24 0.86 8.28 0.99
C VAL A 24 0.28 7.80 -0.34
N ASP A 25 -0.80 7.04 -0.28
CA ASP A 25 -1.60 6.58 -1.41
C ASP A 25 -3.10 6.69 -1.08
N MET A 26 -3.99 6.17 -1.95
CA MET A 26 -5.44 6.30 -1.79
C MET A 26 -6.17 4.96 -1.66
N GLU A 27 -5.46 3.83 -1.65
CA GLU A 27 -6.04 2.50 -1.79
C GLU A 27 -5.61 1.53 -0.67
N SER A 28 -4.36 1.62 -0.20
CA SER A 28 -3.71 0.61 0.63
C SER A 28 -4.48 0.30 1.92
N ALA A 29 -4.86 1.35 2.66
CA ALA A 29 -5.61 1.17 3.91
C ALA A 29 -6.99 0.54 3.66
N THR A 30 -7.64 0.89 2.54
CA THR A 30 -8.96 0.37 2.17
C THR A 30 -8.87 -1.11 1.80
N ILE A 31 -7.90 -1.49 0.97
CA ILE A 31 -7.68 -2.90 0.59
C ILE A 31 -7.34 -3.74 1.82
N ALA A 32 -6.42 -3.27 2.67
CA ALA A 32 -6.05 -3.96 3.89
C ALA A 32 -7.24 -4.13 4.86
N ALA A 33 -8.03 -3.07 5.05
CA ALA A 33 -9.23 -3.12 5.90
C ALA A 33 -10.29 -4.09 5.38
N GLN A 34 -10.47 -4.17 4.06
CA GLN A 34 -11.40 -5.11 3.43
C GLN A 34 -10.89 -6.55 3.52
N GLY A 35 -9.58 -6.79 3.32
CA GLY A 35 -8.96 -8.09 3.55
C GLY A 35 -9.16 -8.56 5.00
N TYR A 36 -8.95 -7.67 5.96
CA TYR A 36 -9.26 -7.92 7.37
C TYR A 36 -10.75 -8.25 7.58
N ARG A 37 -11.66 -7.45 7.01
CA ARG A 37 -13.11 -7.63 7.14
C ARG A 37 -13.59 -8.98 6.58
N PHE A 38 -12.95 -9.50 5.54
CA PHE A 38 -13.36 -10.73 4.87
C PHE A 38 -12.43 -11.92 5.11
N ARG A 39 -11.48 -11.81 6.04
CA ARG A 39 -10.52 -12.88 6.36
C ARG A 39 -9.67 -13.33 5.16
N VAL A 40 -9.46 -12.44 4.20
CA VAL A 40 -8.57 -12.67 3.06
C VAL A 40 -7.18 -12.15 3.41
N PRO A 41 -6.11 -12.98 3.43
CA PRO A 41 -4.75 -12.50 3.64
C PRO A 41 -4.41 -11.35 2.67
N TYR A 42 -3.86 -10.27 3.21
CA TYR A 42 -3.61 -9.03 2.48
C TYR A 42 -2.19 -8.53 2.71
N GLY A 43 -1.68 -7.77 1.75
CA GLY A 43 -0.38 -7.11 1.80
C GLY A 43 -0.36 -5.91 0.87
N THR A 44 0.62 -5.03 1.08
CA THR A 44 0.79 -3.83 0.26
C THR A 44 2.27 -3.66 -0.05
N LEU A 45 2.59 -3.53 -1.35
CA LEU A 45 3.90 -3.14 -1.85
C LEU A 45 3.72 -1.97 -2.81
N LEU A 46 4.21 -0.79 -2.44
CA LEU A 46 4.09 0.43 -3.23
C LEU A 46 5.42 0.79 -3.87
N CYS A 47 5.37 1.40 -5.06
CA CYS A 47 6.53 2.03 -5.69
C CYS A 47 6.41 3.55 -5.55
N VAL A 48 7.51 4.20 -5.17
CA VAL A 48 7.54 5.66 -5.02
C VAL A 48 7.50 6.30 -6.40
N SER A 49 6.37 6.92 -6.74
CA SER A 49 6.22 7.65 -7.99
C SER A 49 6.84 9.04 -7.91
N ASP A 50 6.73 9.73 -6.78
CA ASP A 50 7.10 11.14 -6.63
C ASP A 50 7.39 11.47 -5.15
N LYS A 51 7.97 12.65 -4.90
CA LYS A 51 8.36 13.09 -3.55
C LYS A 51 7.84 14.51 -3.29
N PRO A 52 6.53 14.68 -3.07
CA PRO A 52 5.90 16.01 -3.03
C PRO A 52 6.45 16.91 -1.92
N LEU A 53 6.85 16.34 -0.77
CA LEU A 53 7.44 17.10 0.34
C LEU A 53 8.89 17.55 0.11
N HIS A 54 9.52 17.13 -0.99
CA HIS A 54 10.88 17.49 -1.37
C HIS A 54 10.92 18.35 -2.64
N GLY A 55 9.76 18.86 -3.10
CA GLY A 55 9.67 19.69 -4.31
C GLY A 55 9.65 18.90 -5.63
N GLU A 56 9.75 17.57 -5.59
CA GLU A 56 9.67 16.68 -6.76
C GLU A 56 8.22 16.24 -6.98
N ILE A 57 7.34 17.18 -7.32
CA ILE A 57 5.96 16.87 -7.71
C ILE A 57 5.95 16.52 -9.19
N LYS A 58 5.58 15.28 -9.55
CA LYS A 58 5.43 14.91 -10.96
C LYS A 58 4.26 15.68 -11.58
N LEU A 59 4.55 16.45 -12.62
CA LEU A 59 3.55 17.01 -13.53
C LEU A 59 3.01 15.90 -14.44
N PRO A 60 1.74 15.95 -14.87
CA PRO A 60 1.22 15.02 -15.88
C PRO A 60 2.08 15.11 -17.15
N GLY A 61 2.76 14.00 -17.51
CA GLY A 61 3.57 13.90 -18.72
C GLY A 61 5.10 13.97 -18.53
N GLN A 62 5.63 14.15 -17.32
CA GLN A 62 7.07 14.08 -17.06
C GLN A 62 7.48 12.82 -16.28
N ALA A 63 8.42 12.08 -16.90
CA ALA A 63 9.18 10.90 -16.44
C ALA A 63 8.64 9.50 -16.83
N ASN A 64 8.53 9.21 -18.13
CA ASN A 64 8.24 7.86 -18.63
C ASN A 64 9.42 6.87 -18.48
N HIS A 65 10.67 7.30 -18.64
CA HIS A 65 11.81 6.36 -18.69
C HIS A 65 12.15 5.68 -17.35
N PHE A 66 12.05 6.39 -16.23
CA PHE A 66 12.27 5.78 -14.90
C PHE A 66 11.06 4.97 -14.44
N TYR A 67 9.87 5.30 -14.96
CA TYR A 67 8.61 4.68 -14.57
C TYR A 67 8.42 3.33 -15.26
N GLU A 68 8.71 3.20 -16.56
CA GLU A 68 8.50 1.93 -17.29
C GLU A 68 9.34 0.77 -16.74
N GLY A 69 10.62 1.00 -16.46
CA GLY A 69 11.50 -0.02 -15.88
C GLY A 69 11.06 -0.41 -14.46
N ALA A 70 10.82 0.58 -13.60
CA ALA A 70 10.39 0.35 -12.22
C ALA A 70 9.01 -0.31 -12.13
N VAL A 71 8.08 0.00 -13.04
CA VAL A 71 6.76 -0.63 -13.09
C VAL A 71 6.87 -2.12 -13.45
N SER A 72 7.70 -2.46 -14.43
CA SER A 72 7.92 -3.86 -14.81
C SER A 72 8.52 -4.65 -13.64
N GLU A 73 9.58 -4.13 -13.02
CA GLU A 73 10.23 -4.77 -11.87
C GLU A 73 9.27 -4.90 -10.68
N HIS A 74 8.51 -3.84 -10.37
CA HIS A 74 7.54 -3.86 -9.27
C HIS A 74 6.45 -4.92 -9.48
N LEU A 75 5.96 -5.06 -10.72
CA LEU A 75 5.04 -6.14 -11.07
C LEU A 75 5.66 -7.52 -10.89
N GLN A 76 6.92 -7.71 -11.32
CA GLN A 76 7.62 -8.98 -11.13
C GLN A 76 7.81 -9.33 -9.66
N ILE A 77 8.11 -8.36 -8.79
CA ILE A 77 8.17 -8.59 -7.33
C ILE A 77 6.80 -9.06 -6.81
N GLY A 78 5.71 -8.46 -7.27
CA GLY A 78 4.35 -8.86 -6.91
C GLY A 78 4.01 -10.29 -7.36
N ILE A 79 4.36 -10.65 -8.59
CA ILE A 79 4.17 -12.00 -9.13
C ILE A 79 4.99 -13.01 -8.31
N HIS A 80 6.27 -12.71 -8.07
CA HIS A 80 7.14 -13.59 -7.30
C HIS A 80 6.65 -13.77 -5.85
N ALA A 81 6.13 -12.72 -5.22
CA ALA A 81 5.49 -12.84 -3.91
C ALA A 81 4.28 -13.79 -3.95
N ILE A 82 3.46 -13.74 -5.00
CA ILE A 82 2.32 -14.67 -5.17
C ILE A 82 2.80 -16.11 -5.35
N GLU A 83 3.88 -16.34 -6.10
CA GLU A 83 4.49 -17.67 -6.25
C GLU A 83 4.94 -18.22 -4.90
N LEU A 84 5.66 -17.43 -4.10
CA LEU A 84 6.07 -17.83 -2.75
C LEU A 84 4.87 -18.13 -1.85
N LEU A 85 3.82 -17.30 -1.89
CA LEU A 85 2.61 -17.52 -1.08
C LEU A 85 1.81 -18.75 -1.51
N LYS A 86 1.89 -19.11 -2.79
CA LYS A 86 1.28 -20.34 -3.32
C LYS A 86 1.99 -21.58 -2.78
N ASP A 87 3.32 -21.53 -2.66
CA ASP A 87 4.14 -22.63 -2.14
C ASP A 87 4.00 -22.81 -0.62
N GLU A 88 3.46 -21.82 0.10
CA GLU A 88 3.17 -21.91 1.54
C GLU A 88 1.90 -22.73 1.87
N GLU A 89 1.08 -23.09 0.87
CA GLU A 89 -0.14 -23.89 1.02
C GLU A 89 -1.02 -23.40 2.21
N ASP A 90 -1.27 -24.27 3.19
CA ASP A 90 -2.11 -23.99 4.37
C ASP A 90 -1.48 -22.97 5.34
N LYS A 91 -0.17 -22.69 5.25
CA LYS A 91 0.51 -21.74 6.14
C LYS A 91 0.17 -20.28 5.82
N LEU A 92 -0.28 -20.01 4.59
CA LEU A 92 -0.74 -18.68 4.18
C LEU A 92 -1.85 -18.15 5.10
N HIS A 93 -2.80 -19.02 5.46
CA HIS A 93 -3.92 -18.67 6.32
C HIS A 93 -3.59 -18.94 7.79
N SER A 94 -3.22 -17.88 8.50
CA SER A 94 -2.98 -17.94 9.95
C SER A 94 -4.22 -17.55 10.78
N ARG A 95 -4.12 -17.67 12.11
CA ARG A 95 -5.21 -17.30 13.04
C ARG A 95 -5.38 -15.79 13.25
N LYS A 96 -4.55 -14.94 12.62
CA LYS A 96 -4.53 -13.48 12.84
C LYS A 96 -5.85 -12.77 12.50
N LEU A 97 -6.65 -13.34 11.61
CA LEU A 97 -7.92 -12.76 11.15
C LEU A 97 -9.16 -13.43 11.78
N ARG A 98 -8.98 -14.42 12.66
CA ARG A 98 -10.10 -15.13 13.28
C ARG A 98 -10.77 -14.27 14.34
N THR A 99 -12.09 -14.35 14.35
CA THR A 99 -12.97 -13.76 15.36
C THR A 99 -13.36 -14.79 16.42
N PHE A 100 -13.95 -14.33 17.53
CA PHE A 100 -14.45 -15.22 18.58
C PHE A 100 -15.59 -16.13 18.10
N ASN A 101 -16.38 -15.66 17.13
CA ASN A 101 -17.50 -16.37 16.52
C ASN A 101 -17.21 -16.79 15.06
N GLU A 102 -15.95 -17.13 14.76
CA GLU A 102 -15.53 -17.46 13.40
C GLU A 102 -16.33 -18.66 12.84
N PRO A 103 -16.88 -18.56 11.61
CA PRO A 103 -17.52 -19.68 10.95
C PRO A 103 -16.57 -20.87 10.77
N PRO A 104 -17.09 -22.11 10.68
CA PRO A 104 -16.25 -23.29 10.41
C PRO A 104 -15.64 -23.30 9.00
N PHE A 105 -16.28 -22.60 8.04
CA PHE A 105 -15.85 -22.55 6.64
C PHE A 105 -14.92 -21.37 6.38
N ARG A 106 -13.96 -21.59 5.49
CA ARG A 106 -13.15 -20.57 4.85
C ARG A 106 -13.70 -20.31 3.45
#